data_AF-A0A1A6AJH8-F1
#
_entry.id   AF-A0A1A6AJH8-F1
#
_cell.length_a   1.000
_cell.length_b   1.000
_cell.length_c   1.000
_cell.angle_alpha   90.00
_cell.angle_beta   90.00
_cell.angle_gamma   90.00
#
_symmetry.space_group_name_H-M   'P 1'
#
loop_
_entity.id
_entity.type
_entity.pdbx_description
1 polymer ?
#
loop_
_entity_poly.entity_id
_entity_poly.type
_entity_poly.pdbx_seq_one_letter_code
_entity_poly.pdbx_strand_id
1 'polypeptide(L)'
;MEYRFLKLKETIVGWINYFAIADMKNILKTIDEWLRRRVRMCFWKQWKKIKTKHDNLVKLGTQNNKAWEYANTRKSYWRISNSPVLSKTLTNNYLKRKGLISISETYSLVH
;
A
#
# COMPACT_ATOMS: atom_id res chain seq x y z
N MET A 1 -10.26 6.16 -0.99
CA MET A 1 -9.41 4.96 -1.19
C MET A 1 -10.23 3.71 -1.41
N GLU A 2 -11.37 3.55 -0.72
CA GLU A 2 -12.26 2.38 -0.86
C GLU A 2 -12.64 2.06 -2.31
N TYR A 3 -13.12 3.04 -3.08
CA TYR A 3 -13.42 2.82 -4.52
C TYR A 3 -12.21 2.28 -5.31
N ARG A 4 -10.99 2.78 -5.04
CA ARG A 4 -9.77 2.28 -5.71
C ARG A 4 -9.46 0.85 -5.29
N PHE A 5 -9.69 0.49 -4.03
CA PHE A 5 -9.51 -0.88 -3.57
C PHE A 5 -10.54 -1.84 -4.14
N LEU A 6 -11.79 -1.40 -4.29
CA LEU A 6 -12.83 -2.18 -4.95
C LEU A 6 -12.46 -2.45 -6.42
N LYS A 7 -12.07 -1.41 -7.17
CA LYS A 7 -11.60 -1.58 -8.55
C LYS A 7 -10.36 -2.47 -8.65
N LEU A 8 -9.39 -2.30 -7.73
CA LEU A 8 -8.22 -3.18 -7.67
C LEU A 8 -8.62 -4.64 -7.43
N LYS A 9 -9.53 -4.91 -6.49
CA LYS A 9 -10.06 -6.26 -6.23
C LYS A 9 -10.62 -6.88 -7.50
N GLU A 10 -11.53 -6.18 -8.18
CA GLU A 10 -12.16 -6.67 -9.42
C GLU A 10 -11.09 -7.04 -10.47
N THR A 11 -10.10 -6.14 -10.68
CA THR A 11 -9.02 -6.38 -11.65
C THR A 11 -8.11 -7.55 -11.25
N ILE A 12 -7.76 -7.68 -9.96
CA ILE A 12 -6.89 -8.76 -9.48
C ILE A 12 -7.57 -10.11 -9.63
N VAL A 13 -8.85 -10.22 -9.25
CA VAL A 13 -9.62 -11.46 -9.38
C VAL A 13 -9.74 -11.87 -10.84
N GLY A 14 -10.09 -10.94 -11.74
CA GLY A 14 -10.17 -11.24 -13.17
C GLY A 14 -8.83 -11.68 -13.77
N TRP A 15 -7.73 -11.00 -13.40
CA TRP A 15 -6.39 -11.33 -13.87
C TRP A 15 -5.95 -12.72 -13.38
N ILE A 16 -6.16 -13.02 -12.10
CA ILE A 16 -5.81 -14.34 -11.54
C ILE A 16 -6.63 -15.43 -12.20
N ASN A 17 -7.95 -15.26 -12.37
CA ASN A 17 -8.79 -16.29 -12.98
C ASN A 17 -8.33 -16.66 -14.40
N TYR A 18 -7.80 -15.68 -15.16
CA TYR A 18 -7.27 -15.93 -16.49
C TYR A 18 -5.87 -16.57 -16.47
N PHE A 19 -4.95 -16.03 -15.68
CA PHE A 19 -3.55 -16.48 -15.66
C PHE A 19 -3.29 -17.62 -14.66
N ALA A 20 -4.29 -18.10 -13.92
CA ALA A 20 -4.13 -19.09 -12.86
C ALA A 20 -3.37 -20.34 -13.31
N ILE A 21 -3.55 -20.78 -14.56
CA ILE A 21 -2.94 -21.98 -15.14
C ILE A 21 -1.40 -21.98 -15.04
N ALA A 22 -0.77 -20.80 -15.00
CA ALA A 22 0.68 -20.68 -14.89
C ALA A 22 1.15 -20.73 -13.42
N ASP A 23 2.26 -21.42 -13.16
CA ASP A 23 2.95 -21.36 -11.85
C ASP A 23 3.66 -20.00 -11.69
N MET A 24 3.00 -19.07 -11.02
CA MET A 24 3.46 -17.68 -10.88
C MET A 24 3.63 -17.25 -9.43
N LYS A 25 3.67 -18.17 -8.47
CA LYS A 25 3.64 -17.84 -7.03
C LYS A 25 4.71 -16.82 -6.63
N ASN A 26 5.94 -16.99 -7.11
CA ASN A 26 7.06 -16.08 -6.82
C ASN A 26 6.91 -14.71 -7.50
N ILE A 27 6.40 -14.69 -8.73
CA ILE A 27 6.15 -13.46 -9.49
C ILE A 27 5.07 -12.64 -8.77
N LEU A 28 3.98 -13.29 -8.34
CA LEU A 28 2.87 -12.64 -7.64
C LEU A 28 3.30 -12.02 -6.32
N LYS A 29 4.23 -12.64 -5.59
CA LYS A 29 4.78 -12.05 -4.36
C LYS A 29 5.45 -10.70 -4.64
N THR A 30 6.28 -10.63 -5.67
CA THR A 30 6.96 -9.39 -6.09
C THR A 30 5.96 -8.32 -6.54
N ILE A 31 4.94 -8.71 -7.32
CA ILE A 31 3.88 -7.79 -7.74
C ILE A 31 3.10 -7.27 -6.53
N ASP A 32 2.80 -8.12 -5.54
CA ASP A 32 2.07 -7.75 -4.34
C ASP A 32 2.86 -6.76 -3.46
N GLU A 33 4.18 -6.92 -3.36
CA GLU A 33 5.07 -5.96 -2.71
C GLU A 33 5.07 -4.61 -3.43
N TRP A 34 5.15 -4.63 -4.76
CA TRP A 34 5.14 -3.43 -5.59
C TRP A 34 3.80 -2.69 -5.51
N LEU A 35 2.68 -3.44 -5.54
CA LEU A 35 1.33 -2.91 -5.36
C LEU A 35 1.17 -2.22 -4.01
N ARG A 36 1.62 -2.85 -2.92
CA ARG A 36 1.59 -2.25 -1.58
C ARG A 36 2.39 -0.96 -1.53
N ARG A 37 3.58 -0.90 -2.15
CA ARG A 37 4.37 0.34 -2.26
C ARG A 37 3.62 1.41 -3.06
N ARG A 38 2.96 1.05 -4.16
CA ARG A 38 2.15 1.98 -4.96
C ARG A 38 0.98 2.54 -4.16
N VAL A 39 0.28 1.71 -3.40
CA VAL A 39 -0.80 2.12 -2.51
C VAL A 39 -0.31 3.08 -1.42
N ARG A 40 0.84 2.80 -0.77
CA ARG A 40 1.46 3.73 0.20
C ARG A 40 1.76 5.09 -0.43
N MET A 41 2.26 5.09 -1.66
CA MET A 41 2.49 6.33 -2.40
C MET A 41 1.18 7.11 -2.63
N CYS A 42 0.09 6.41 -2.98
CA CYS A 42 -1.22 7.04 -3.13
C CYS A 42 -1.74 7.68 -1.83
N PHE A 43 -1.61 7.00 -0.69
CA PHE A 43 -1.94 7.60 0.61
C PHE A 43 -1.13 8.86 0.88
N TRP A 44 0.19 8.80 0.66
CA TRP A 44 1.06 9.95 0.87
C TRP A 44 0.71 11.13 -0.05
N LYS A 45 0.36 10.86 -1.30
CA LYS A 45 -0.09 11.88 -2.26
C LYS A 45 -1.46 12.45 -1.87
N GLN A 46 -2.35 11.63 -1.28
CA GLN A 46 -3.65 12.07 -0.78
C GLN A 46 -3.48 13.01 0.43
N TRP A 47 -2.48 12.78 1.28
CA TRP A 47 -2.10 13.70 2.37
C TRP A 47 -1.34 14.91 1.80
N LYS A 48 -2.01 15.74 1.00
CA LYS A 48 -1.38 16.81 0.22
C LYS A 48 -0.66 17.84 1.10
N LYS A 49 -1.28 18.28 2.20
CA LYS A 49 -0.74 19.33 3.09
C LYS A 49 0.19 18.74 4.15
N ILE A 50 1.23 19.48 4.53
CA ILE A 50 2.21 19.07 5.57
C ILE A 50 1.49 18.73 6.88
N LYS A 51 0.60 19.61 7.34
CA LYS A 51 -0.23 19.37 8.53
C LYS A 51 -1.00 18.04 8.44
N THR A 52 -1.63 17.78 7.29
CA THR A 52 -2.36 16.51 7.07
C THR A 52 -1.44 15.29 7.07
N LYS A 53 -0.23 15.38 6.54
CA LYS A 53 0.76 14.29 6.63
C LYS A 53 1.14 14.03 8.08
N HIS A 54 1.48 15.08 8.80
CA HIS A 54 1.83 15.02 10.22
C HIS A 54 0.71 14.36 11.04
N ASP A 55 -0.51 14.89 10.96
CA ASP A 55 -1.63 14.42 11.78
C ASP A 55 -1.97 12.96 11.49
N ASN A 56 -1.92 12.54 10.23
CA ASN A 56 -2.12 11.13 9.88
C ASN A 56 -0.98 10.23 10.35
N LEU A 57 0.27 10.68 10.28
CA LEU A 57 1.41 9.90 10.79
C LEU A 57 1.31 9.70 12.32
N VAL A 58 0.95 10.75 13.06
CA VAL A 58 0.73 10.69 14.52
C VAL A 58 -0.45 9.77 14.84
N LYS A 59 -1.57 9.92 14.13
CA LYS A 59 -2.74 9.03 14.27
C LYS A 59 -2.42 7.56 14.01
N LEU A 60 -1.44 7.27 13.14
CA LEU A 60 -0.96 5.92 12.85
C LEU A 60 0.17 5.46 13.79
N GLY A 61 0.44 6.21 14.87
CA GLY A 61 1.38 5.81 15.93
C GLY A 61 2.82 6.29 15.74
N THR A 62 3.08 7.25 14.85
CA THR A 62 4.42 7.86 14.74
C THR A 62 4.63 8.88 15.85
N GLN A 63 5.80 8.87 16.48
CA GLN A 63 6.20 9.91 17.43
C GLN A 63 6.12 11.31 16.78
N ASN A 64 5.58 12.29 17.50
CA ASN A 64 5.31 13.65 17.02
C ASN A 64 6.51 14.30 16.29
N ASN A 65 7.71 14.25 16.90
CA ASN A 65 8.92 14.85 16.32
C ASN A 65 9.30 14.21 14.97
N LYS A 66 9.23 12.87 14.89
CA LYS A 66 9.46 12.14 13.63
C LYS A 66 8.36 12.41 12.62
N ALA A 67 7.11 12.53 13.04
CA ALA A 67 6.03 12.86 12.12
C ALA A 67 6.29 14.20 11.40
N TRP A 68 6.80 15.22 12.11
CA TRP A 68 7.16 16.50 11.51
C TRP A 68 8.35 16.42 10.55
N GLU A 69 9.38 15.66 10.90
CA GLU A 69 10.55 15.42 10.04
C GLU A 69 10.12 14.82 8.69
N TYR A 70 9.29 13.78 8.72
CA TYR A 70 8.84 13.10 7.50
C TYR A 70 7.77 13.87 6.74
N ALA A 71 6.89 14.60 7.42
CA ALA A 71 5.87 15.43 6.78
C ALA A 71 6.48 16.53 5.90
N ASN A 72 7.62 17.09 6.32
CA ASN A 72 8.36 18.15 5.61
C ASN A 72 9.39 17.63 4.62
N THR A 73 9.47 16.33 4.37
CA THR A 73 10.46 15.77 3.47
C THR A 73 10.37 16.35 2.05
N ARG A 74 11.51 16.70 1.47
CA ARG A 74 11.64 17.10 0.05
C ARG A 74 11.77 15.90 -0.89
N LYS A 75 11.73 14.67 -0.37
CA LYS A 75 11.81 13.45 -1.18
C LYS A 75 10.54 13.26 -2.00
N SER A 76 10.71 12.79 -3.24
CA SER A 76 9.59 12.51 -4.15
C SER A 76 8.64 11.43 -3.61
N TYR A 77 7.41 11.41 -4.10
CA TYR A 77 6.36 10.47 -3.65
C TYR A 77 6.74 8.99 -3.79
N TRP A 78 7.51 8.64 -4.82
CA TRP A 78 7.96 7.26 -5.00
C TRP A 78 9.15 6.90 -4.10
N ARG A 79 10.00 7.87 -3.74
CA ARG A 79 11.11 7.64 -2.80
C ARG A 79 10.59 7.43 -1.39
N ILE A 80 9.64 8.25 -0.95
CA ILE A 80 9.08 8.18 0.40
C ILE A 80 8.20 6.94 0.63
N SER A 81 7.55 6.42 -0.42
CA SER A 81 6.73 5.19 -0.32
C SER A 81 7.52 3.94 0.09
N ASN A 82 8.84 3.96 -0.08
CA ASN A 82 9.77 2.91 0.37
C ASN A 82 10.50 3.26 1.67
N SER A 83 10.08 4.32 2.37
CA SER A 83 10.71 4.71 3.63
C SER A 83 10.22 3.83 4.80
N PRO A 84 11.06 3.64 5.83
CA PRO A 84 10.65 2.93 7.06
C PRO A 84 9.42 3.54 7.73
N VAL A 85 9.19 4.85 7.58
CA VAL A 85 8.02 5.50 8.21
C VAL A 85 6.73 5.08 7.55
N LEU A 86 6.66 5.02 6.22
CA LEU A 86 5.45 4.57 5.55
C LEU A 86 5.25 3.05 5.64
N SER A 87 6.32 2.25 5.74
CA SER A 87 6.16 0.81 5.98
C SER A 87 5.69 0.51 7.41
N LYS A 88 6.15 1.27 8.42
CA LYS A 88 5.73 1.11 9.82
C LYS A 88 4.36 1.70 10.14
N THR A 89 3.93 2.77 9.46
CA THR A 89 2.61 3.37 9.67
C THR A 89 1.53 2.70 8.83
N LEU A 90 1.75 2.60 7.51
CA LEU A 90 0.88 1.91 6.57
C LEU A 90 1.34 0.45 6.43
N THR A 91 1.23 -0.28 7.54
CA THR A 91 1.59 -1.70 7.62
C THR A 91 0.75 -2.54 6.66
N ASN A 92 1.25 -3.73 6.31
CA ASN A 92 0.50 -4.67 5.46
C ASN A 92 -0.86 -5.00 6.08
N ASN A 93 -0.90 -5.21 7.40
CA ASN A 93 -2.14 -5.47 8.14
C ASN A 93 -3.10 -4.28 8.08
N TYR A 94 -2.59 -3.04 8.21
CA TYR A 94 -3.42 -1.85 8.06
C TYR A 94 -4.04 -1.77 6.66
N LEU A 95 -3.25 -2.00 5.60
CA LEU A 95 -3.73 -1.99 4.23
C LEU A 95 -4.78 -3.08 3.98
N LYS A 96 -4.55 -4.30 4.51
CA LYS A 96 -5.50 -5.42 4.42
C LYS A 96 -6.84 -5.09 5.09
N ARG A 97 -6.81 -4.56 6.32
CA ARG A 97 -8.01 -4.10 7.03
C ARG A 97 -8.75 -2.97 6.31
N LYS A 98 -8.03 -2.13 5.55
CA LYS A 98 -8.63 -1.07 4.73
C LYS A 98 -9.22 -1.59 3.41
N GLY A 99 -9.09 -2.87 3.09
CA GLY A 99 -9.68 -3.51 1.92
C GLY A 99 -8.70 -3.78 0.77
N LEU A 100 -7.39 -3.60 0.96
CA LEU A 100 -6.41 -4.06 -0.02
C LEU A 100 -6.29 -5.60 0.06
N ILE A 101 -6.59 -6.26 -1.05
CA ILE A 101 -6.45 -7.72 -1.18
C ILE A 101 -5.04 -8.06 -1.61
N SER A 102 -4.50 -9.17 -1.09
CA SER A 102 -3.22 -9.70 -1.52
C SER A 102 -3.42 -10.59 -2.75
N ILE A 103 -2.65 -10.30 -3.81
CA ILE A 103 -2.70 -11.05 -5.07
C ILE A 103 -2.31 -12.51 -4.84
N SER A 104 -1.29 -12.74 -4.02
CA SER A 104 -0.83 -14.09 -3.67
C SER A 104 -1.89 -14.89 -2.90
N GLU A 105 -2.58 -14.25 -1.94
CA GLU A 105 -3.66 -14.92 -1.19
C GLU A 105 -4.81 -15.31 -2.12
N THR A 106 -5.19 -14.44 -3.07
CA THR A 106 -6.24 -14.76 -4.05
C THR A 106 -5.86 -15.88 -5.01
N TYR A 107 -4.59 -15.97 -5.40
CA TYR A 107 -4.12 -17.04 -6.28
C TYR A 107 -4.19 -18.40 -5.58
N SER A 108 -3.80 -18.47 -4.30
CA SER A 108 -3.90 -19.67 -3.46
C SER A 108 -5.32 -20.11 -3.10
N LEU A 109 -6.36 -19.35 -3.48
CA LEU A 109 -7.76 -19.77 -3.34
C LEU A 109 -8.30 -20.41 -4.63
N VAL A 110 -7.66 -20.15 -5.76
CA VAL A 110 -8.07 -20.66 -7.09
C VAL A 110 -7.26 -21.90 -7.47
N HIS A 111 -6.01 -22.00 -7.00
CA HIS A 111 -5.17 -23.19 -6.99
C HIS A 111 -5.27 -23.91 -5.65
#